data_AF-A0A378MAG5-F1
#
_entry.id   AF-A0A378MAG5-F1
#
_cell.length_a   1.000
_cell.length_b   1.000
_cell.length_c   1.000
_cell.angle_alpha   90.00
_cell.angle_beta   90.00
_cell.angle_gamma   90.00
#
_symmetry.space_group_name_H-M   'P 1'
#
loop_
_entity.id
_entity.type
_entity.pdbx_description
1 polymer ?
#
loop_
_entity_poly.entity_id
_entity_poly.type
_entity_poly.pdbx_seq_one_letter_code
_entity_poly.pdbx_strand_id
1 'polypeptide(L)'
;MQMKEMQIFDKPREKMQTRGQAQLTITELLAILLETGTKEDSVLSLANKIILKYKSLGDIKDLTIEELRSINGIGLAKATKIMAAIEIGKRICLQSESEKNNIAIRSPQDAVSIVLPELAFLFKNISIACF
;
A
#
# COMPACT_ATOMS: atom_id res chain seq x y z
N MET A 1 -25.69 31.65 -7.25
CA MET A 1 -25.50 31.00 -5.93
C MET A 1 -24.12 30.36 -5.94
N GLN A 2 -23.33 30.62 -4.90
CA GLN A 2 -21.86 30.69 -4.87
C GLN A 2 -21.09 29.57 -5.59
N MET A 3 -20.22 29.97 -6.53
CA MET A 3 -19.07 29.18 -6.97
C MET A 3 -18.11 29.07 -5.80
N LYS A 4 -18.08 27.91 -5.15
CA LYS A 4 -16.98 27.57 -4.24
C LYS A 4 -15.72 27.44 -5.10
N GLU A 5 -14.82 28.40 -4.94
CA GLU A 5 -13.41 28.27 -5.27
C GLU A 5 -12.86 27.06 -4.50
N MET A 6 -12.99 25.89 -5.10
CA MET A 6 -12.30 24.70 -4.64
C MET A 6 -11.01 24.66 -5.43
N GLN A 7 -9.89 24.86 -4.74
CA GLN A 7 -8.54 24.69 -5.27
C GLN A 7 -8.55 23.49 -6.23
N ILE A 8 -8.14 23.75 -7.48
CA ILE A 8 -8.10 22.78 -8.58
C ILE A 8 -6.99 21.77 -8.25
N PHE A 9 -7.21 20.93 -7.25
CA PHE A 9 -6.40 19.74 -7.07
C PHE A 9 -6.87 18.76 -8.14
N ASP A 10 -5.95 18.41 -9.04
CA ASP A 10 -6.15 17.33 -10.00
C ASP A 10 -6.74 16.13 -9.25
N LYS A 11 -7.88 15.58 -9.73
CA LYS A 11 -8.41 14.35 -9.12
C LYS A 11 -7.32 13.28 -9.16
N PRO A 12 -7.25 12.35 -8.19
CA PRO A 12 -6.16 11.39 -8.13
C PRO A 12 -5.82 10.70 -9.47
N ARG A 13 -6.84 10.31 -10.24
CA ARG A 13 -6.67 9.71 -11.57
C ARG A 13 -6.09 10.68 -12.60
N GLU A 14 -6.59 11.92 -12.62
CA GLU A 14 -6.10 12.98 -13.51
C GLU A 14 -4.64 13.34 -13.15
N LYS A 15 -4.34 13.46 -11.85
CA LYS A 15 -2.97 13.67 -11.33
C LYS A 15 -2.02 12.54 -11.73
N MET A 16 -2.47 11.29 -11.68
CA MET A 16 -1.68 10.14 -12.11
C MET A 16 -1.37 10.21 -13.61
N GLN A 17 -2.33 10.65 -14.44
CA GLN A 17 -2.13 10.80 -15.87
C GLN A 17 -1.18 11.95 -16.23
N THR A 18 -1.28 13.08 -15.52
CA THR A 18 -0.50 14.29 -15.86
C THR A 18 0.87 14.33 -15.19
N ARG A 19 1.00 13.80 -13.96
CA ARG A 19 2.21 13.91 -13.13
C ARG A 19 2.87 12.56 -12.80
N GLY A 20 2.22 11.45 -13.14
CA GLY A 20 2.72 10.11 -12.90
C GLY A 20 2.44 9.58 -11.48
N GLN A 21 2.50 8.26 -11.33
CA GLN A 21 2.16 7.56 -10.09
C GLN A 21 3.03 7.96 -8.88
N ALA A 22 4.29 8.35 -9.10
CA ALA A 22 5.23 8.73 -8.04
C ALA A 22 4.84 10.04 -7.32
N GLN A 23 3.97 10.85 -7.92
CA GLN A 23 3.51 12.12 -7.34
C GLN A 23 2.26 11.96 -6.48
N LEU A 24 1.71 10.75 -6.39
CA LEU A 24 0.54 10.48 -5.57
C LEU A 24 0.94 10.10 -4.16
N THR A 25 0.20 10.65 -3.21
CA THR A 25 0.20 10.19 -1.82
C THR A 25 -0.45 8.82 -1.72
N ILE A 26 -0.16 8.10 -0.63
CA ILE A 26 -0.79 6.80 -0.34
C ILE A 26 -2.31 6.93 -0.30
N THR A 27 -2.83 8.01 0.29
CA THR A 27 -4.26 8.30 0.35
C THR A 27 -4.86 8.44 -1.05
N GLU A 28 -4.16 9.10 -1.98
CA GLU A 28 -4.60 9.24 -3.37
C GLU A 28 -4.55 7.90 -4.12
N LEU A 29 -3.50 7.09 -3.93
CA LEU A 29 -3.41 5.74 -4.51
C LEU A 29 -4.57 4.86 -4.03
N LEU A 30 -4.84 4.88 -2.73
CA LEU A 30 -5.94 4.12 -2.14
C LEU A 30 -7.30 4.63 -2.62
N ALA A 31 -7.46 5.95 -2.78
CA ALA A 31 -8.68 6.53 -3.32
C ALA A 31 -8.93 6.08 -4.78
N ILE A 32 -7.88 5.91 -5.59
CA ILE A 32 -8.01 5.37 -6.95
C ILE A 32 -8.53 3.93 -6.91
N LEU A 33 -7.97 3.10 -6.03
CA LEU A 33 -8.41 1.70 -5.85
C LEU A 33 -9.87 1.64 -5.39
N LEU A 34 -10.25 2.47 -4.42
CA LEU A 34 -11.61 2.50 -3.89
C LEU A 34 -12.66 2.97 -4.91
N GLU A 35 -12.25 3.79 -5.87
CA GLU A 35 -13.02 4.42 -6.96
C GLU A 35 -14.09 5.40 -6.50
N THR A 36 -14.90 5.01 -5.53
CA THR A 36 -16.05 5.76 -5.03
C THR A 36 -16.05 5.81 -3.50
N GLY A 37 -16.58 6.91 -2.98
CA GLY A 37 -16.80 7.10 -1.54
C GLY A 37 -18.02 6.34 -1.04
N THR A 38 -18.64 6.88 0.01
CA THR A 38 -19.97 6.49 0.48
C THR A 38 -20.92 7.66 0.31
N LYS A 39 -22.14 7.56 0.85
CA LYS A 39 -23.04 8.73 0.96
C LYS A 39 -22.51 9.79 1.92
N GLU A 40 -21.72 9.39 2.91
CA GLU A 40 -21.26 10.25 4.01
C GLU A 40 -19.81 10.72 3.82
N ASP A 41 -19.00 9.92 3.12
CA ASP A 41 -17.56 10.17 2.94
C ASP A 41 -17.20 10.27 1.47
N SER A 42 -16.39 11.28 1.13
CA SER A 42 -15.68 11.28 -0.16
C SER A 42 -14.71 10.09 -0.23
N VAL A 43 -14.32 9.68 -1.44
CA VAL A 43 -13.36 8.57 -1.62
C VAL A 43 -12.00 8.88 -0.97
N LEU A 44 -11.58 10.15 -0.96
CA LEU A 44 -10.36 10.61 -0.28
C LEU A 44 -10.51 10.55 1.24
N SER A 45 -11.67 10.95 1.78
CA SER A 45 -11.98 10.85 3.21
C SER A 45 -11.99 9.39 3.67
N LEU A 46 -12.60 8.51 2.88
CA LEU A 46 -12.65 7.07 3.15
C LEU A 46 -11.25 6.45 3.09
N ALA A 47 -10.43 6.79 2.09
CA ALA A 47 -9.04 6.37 2.02
C ALA A 47 -8.25 6.84 3.26
N ASN A 48 -8.42 8.10 3.67
CA ASN A 48 -7.75 8.65 4.83
C ASN A 48 -8.16 7.94 6.13
N LYS A 49 -9.44 7.56 6.28
CA LYS A 49 -9.91 6.75 7.42
C LYS A 49 -9.18 5.41 7.53
N ILE A 50 -8.89 4.75 6.41
CA ILE A 50 -8.10 3.51 6.40
C ILE A 50 -6.69 3.78 6.91
N ILE A 51 -6.02 4.81 6.39
CA ILE A 51 -4.64 5.17 6.78
C ILE A 51 -4.55 5.61 8.26
N LEU A 52 -5.53 6.37 8.76
CA LEU A 52 -5.53 6.78 10.16
C LEU A 52 -5.81 5.62 11.13
N LYS A 53 -6.61 4.64 10.70
CA LYS A 53 -6.89 3.45 11.51
C LYS A 53 -5.68 2.52 11.59
N TYR A 54 -4.94 2.38 10.48
CA TYR A 54 -3.77 1.51 10.38
C TYR A 54 -2.53 2.39 10.21
N LYS A 55 -1.92 2.75 11.35
CA LYS A 55 -0.86 3.77 11.54
C LYS A 55 0.31 3.66 10.56
N SER A 56 0.54 2.46 10.00
CA SER A 56 1.53 2.17 8.99
C SER A 56 0.94 1.38 7.82
N LEU A 57 1.46 1.58 6.62
CA LEU A 57 1.20 0.69 5.47
C LEU A 57 1.60 -0.76 5.77
N GLY A 58 2.61 -0.96 6.62
CA GLY A 58 3.04 -2.28 7.10
C GLY A 58 2.02 -2.96 8.00
N ASP A 59 1.07 -2.22 8.58
CA ASP A 59 -0.05 -2.81 9.33
C ASP A 59 -1.15 -3.28 8.37
N ILE A 60 -1.28 -2.62 7.21
CA ILE A 60 -2.31 -2.91 6.21
C ILE A 60 -2.07 -4.26 5.53
N LYS A 61 -0.80 -4.69 5.37
CA LYS A 61 -0.46 -5.98 4.73
C LYS A 61 -0.95 -7.21 5.48
N ASP A 62 -1.12 -7.10 6.79
CA ASP A 62 -1.49 -8.23 7.67
C ASP A 62 -3.01 -8.27 7.93
N LEU A 63 -3.77 -7.34 7.35
CA LEU A 63 -5.20 -7.26 7.58
C LEU A 63 -5.96 -8.38 6.90
N THR A 64 -6.96 -8.87 7.61
CA THR A 64 -8.01 -9.72 7.06
C THR A 64 -9.07 -8.88 6.36
N ILE A 65 -9.83 -9.54 5.48
CA ILE A 65 -11.00 -8.93 4.84
C ILE A 65 -11.99 -8.41 5.89
N GLU A 66 -12.19 -9.14 6.99
CA GLU A 66 -13.13 -8.75 8.05
C GLU A 66 -12.66 -7.50 8.81
N GLU A 67 -11.36 -7.36 9.07
CA GLU A 67 -10.80 -6.15 9.67
C GLU A 67 -10.96 -4.94 8.75
N LEU A 68 -10.76 -5.09 7.44
CA LEU A 68 -11.04 -4.02 6.48
C LEU A 68 -12.54 -3.66 6.45
N ARG A 69 -13.42 -4.66 6.51
CA ARG A 69 -14.88 -4.47 6.53
C ARG A 69 -15.41 -3.81 7.80
N SER A 70 -14.64 -3.81 8.89
CA SER A 70 -14.98 -3.07 10.11
C SER A 70 -14.94 -1.53 9.93
N ILE A 71 -14.44 -1.04 8.80
CA ILE A 71 -14.48 0.39 8.44
C ILE A 71 -15.79 0.67 7.70
N ASN A 72 -16.60 1.59 8.23
CA ASN A 72 -17.82 2.03 7.56
C ASN A 72 -17.51 2.52 6.13
N GLY A 73 -18.21 1.98 5.15
CA GLY A 73 -17.96 2.27 3.73
C GLY A 73 -17.08 1.28 2.98
N ILE A 74 -16.47 0.31 3.68
CA ILE A 74 -15.67 -0.77 3.07
C ILE A 74 -16.48 -2.07 3.08
N GLY A 75 -17.21 -2.29 1.98
CA GLY A 75 -17.84 -3.58 1.71
C GLY A 75 -16.86 -4.62 1.17
N LEU A 76 -17.34 -5.84 0.96
CA LEU A 76 -16.54 -6.96 0.46
C LEU A 76 -15.75 -6.61 -0.80
N ALA A 77 -16.39 -5.98 -1.79
CA ALA A 77 -15.74 -5.61 -3.06
C ALA A 77 -14.56 -4.63 -2.90
N LYS A 78 -14.67 -3.65 -1.98
CA LYS A 78 -13.59 -2.70 -1.70
C LYS A 78 -12.46 -3.38 -0.92
N ALA A 79 -12.81 -4.22 0.06
CA ALA A 79 -11.84 -4.98 0.84
C ALA A 79 -11.02 -5.95 -0.02
N THR A 80 -11.68 -6.77 -0.86
CA THR A 80 -10.97 -7.73 -1.74
C THR A 80 -10.06 -7.03 -2.73
N LYS A 81 -10.46 -5.87 -3.25
CA LYS A 81 -9.61 -5.07 -4.16
C LYS A 81 -8.35 -4.56 -3.48
N ILE A 82 -8.46 -4.08 -2.23
CA ILE A 82 -7.29 -3.67 -1.44
C ILE A 82 -6.37 -4.86 -1.20
N MET A 83 -6.91 -6.00 -0.77
CA MET A 83 -6.13 -7.23 -0.53
C MET A 83 -5.42 -7.71 -1.80
N ALA A 84 -6.09 -7.67 -2.95
CA ALA A 84 -5.48 -8.02 -4.22
C ALA A 84 -4.31 -7.08 -4.59
N ALA A 85 -4.47 -5.77 -4.39
CA ALA A 85 -3.41 -4.80 -4.66
C ALA A 85 -2.17 -5.03 -3.78
N ILE A 86 -2.37 -5.36 -2.50
CA ILE A 86 -1.30 -5.68 -1.54
C ILE A 86 -0.56 -6.95 -1.97
N GLU A 87 -1.30 -8.02 -2.29
CA GLU A 87 -0.71 -9.29 -2.72
C GLU A 87 0.07 -9.13 -4.04
N ILE A 88 -0.42 -8.31 -4.98
CA ILE A 88 0.33 -7.95 -6.19
C ILE A 88 1.65 -7.27 -5.82
N GLY A 89 1.62 -6.26 -4.94
CA GLY A 89 2.83 -5.58 -4.47
C GLY A 89 3.83 -6.54 -3.82
N LYS A 90 3.33 -7.49 -3.01
CA LYS A 90 4.13 -8.55 -2.39
C LYS A 90 4.81 -9.43 -3.44
N ARG A 91 4.06 -9.91 -4.45
CA ARG A 91 4.60 -10.74 -5.53
C ARG A 91 5.64 -10.02 -6.38
N ILE A 92 5.44 -8.73 -6.66
CA ILE A 92 6.42 -7.91 -7.39
C ILE A 92 7.73 -7.83 -6.59
N CYS A 93 7.65 -7.60 -5.27
CA CYS A 93 8.83 -7.54 -4.41
C CYS A 93 9.60 -8.88 -4.43
N LEU A 94 8.90 -10.00 -4.24
CA LEU A 94 9.50 -11.35 -4.24
C LEU A 94 10.05 -11.76 -5.62
N GLN A 95 9.41 -11.36 -6.72
CA GLN A 95 9.92 -11.67 -8.07
C GLN A 95 11.24 -10.96 -8.37
N SER A 96 11.40 -9.71 -7.93
CA SER A 96 12.65 -8.96 -8.08
C SER A 96 13.84 -9.60 -7.33
N GLU A 97 13.56 -10.50 -6.38
CA GLU A 97 14.55 -11.28 -5.65
C GLU A 97 14.87 -12.60 -6.39
N SER A 98 13.88 -13.24 -7.02
CA SER A 98 14.11 -14.47 -7.78
C SER A 98 14.98 -14.28 -9.03
N GLU A 99 14.94 -13.12 -9.67
CA GLU A 99 15.85 -12.77 -10.79
C GLU A 99 17.30 -12.52 -10.33
N LYS A 100 17.50 -12.26 -9.03
CA LYS A 100 18.83 -12.15 -8.40
C LYS A 100 19.42 -13.51 -7.99
N ASN A 101 18.71 -14.62 -8.18
CA ASN A 101 19.21 -15.97 -7.83
C ASN A 101 20.39 -16.48 -8.69
N ASN A 102 20.93 -15.67 -9.60
CA ASN A 102 22.25 -15.89 -10.21
C ASN A 102 23.40 -15.19 -9.45
N ILE A 103 23.15 -14.64 -8.25
CA ILE A 103 24.23 -14.17 -7.37
C ILE A 103 24.88 -15.41 -6.74
N ALA A 104 26.09 -15.74 -7.20
CA ALA A 104 26.94 -16.68 -6.49
C ALA A 104 27.23 -16.11 -5.09
N ILE A 105 26.83 -16.84 -4.04
CA ILE A 105 27.17 -16.49 -2.66
C ILE A 105 28.68 -16.67 -2.52
N ARG A 106 29.42 -15.56 -2.45
CA ARG A 106 30.88 -15.55 -2.33
C ARG A 106 31.33 -15.03 -0.96
N SER A 107 30.41 -14.43 -0.21
CA SER A 107 30.65 -13.87 1.11
C SER A 107 29.42 -14.03 2.02
N PRO A 108 29.59 -13.97 3.35
CA PRO A 108 28.48 -13.91 4.29
C PRO A 108 27.51 -12.75 4.02
N GLN A 109 28.01 -11.62 3.49
CA GLN A 109 27.21 -10.47 3.12
C GLN A 109 26.24 -10.76 1.98
N ASP A 110 26.61 -11.63 1.03
CA ASP A 110 25.72 -12.04 -0.06
C ASP A 110 24.51 -12.81 0.50
N ALA A 111 24.76 -13.75 1.42
CA ALA A 111 23.69 -14.51 2.08
C ALA A 111 22.75 -13.59 2.89
N VAL A 112 23.30 -12.59 3.59
CA VAL A 112 22.48 -11.57 4.26
C VAL A 112 21.64 -10.81 3.24
N SER A 113 22.21 -10.30 2.16
CA SER A 113 21.47 -9.51 1.16
C SER A 113 20.33 -10.27 0.47
N ILE A 114 20.46 -11.60 0.34
CA ILE A 114 19.45 -12.48 -0.24
C ILE A 114 18.33 -12.79 0.77
N VAL A 115 18.70 -13.11 2.01
CA VAL A 115 17.76 -13.69 2.98
C VAL A 115 17.12 -12.60 3.86
N LEU A 116 17.78 -11.46 4.08
CA LEU A 116 17.29 -10.39 4.95
C LEU A 116 15.95 -9.77 4.51
N PRO A 117 15.64 -9.60 3.21
CA PRO A 117 14.31 -9.15 2.78
C PRO A 117 13.19 -10.10 3.23
N GLU A 118 13.34 -11.41 2.99
CA GLU A 118 12.37 -12.44 3.43
C GLU A 118 12.25 -12.49 4.96
N LEU A 119 13.39 -12.40 5.68
CA LEU A 119 13.41 -12.38 7.13
C LEU A 119 12.80 -11.10 7.70
N ALA A 120 12.97 -9.95 7.05
CA ALA A 120 12.38 -8.69 7.47
C ALA A 120 10.85 -8.72 7.42
N PHE A 121 10.28 -9.56 6.55
CA PHE A 121 8.83 -9.82 6.54
C PHE A 121 8.37 -10.79 7.64
N LEU A 122 9.23 -11.72 8.08
CA LEU A 122 8.92 -12.78 9.05
C LEU A 122 9.19 -12.41 10.52
N PHE A 123 10.25 -11.65 10.80
CA PHE A 123 10.71 -11.41 12.17
C PHE A 123 10.27 -10.03 12.68
N LYS A 124 9.10 -10.00 13.33
CA LYS A 124 8.46 -8.79 13.87
C LYS A 124 9.21 -8.05 15.00
N ASN A 125 10.27 -8.61 15.62
CA ASN A 125 10.86 -8.05 16.85
C ASN A 125 12.36 -8.33 17.08
N ILE A 126 13.16 -8.54 16.04
CA ILE A 126 14.61 -8.71 16.23
C ILE A 126 15.33 -7.55 15.57
N SER A 127 15.85 -6.63 16.40
CA SER A 127 16.90 -5.72 15.98
C SER A 127 18.14 -6.56 15.67
N ILE A 128 18.30 -6.95 14.40
CA ILE A 128 19.54 -7.52 13.91
C ILE A 128 20.52 -6.35 13.84
N ALA A 129 21.24 -6.12 14.94
CA ALA A 129 22.40 -5.25 14.93
C ALA A 129 23.50 -5.97 14.14
N CYS A 130 23.66 -5.59 12.88
CA CYS A 130 24.80 -6.01 12.07
C CYS A 130 26.08 -5.42 12.68
N PHE A 131 26.97 -6.28 13.18
CA PHE A 131 28.39 -5.98 13.38
C PHE A 131 29.18 -6.43 12.15
#